data_AF-A0A1H8SYV3-F1
#
_entry.id   AF-A0A1H8SYV3-F1
#
_cell.length_a   1.000
_cell.length_b   1.000
_cell.length_c   1.000
_cell.angle_alpha   90.00
_cell.angle_beta   90.00
_cell.angle_gamma   90.00
#
_symmetry.space_group_name_H-M   'P 1'
#
loop_
_entity.id
_entity.type
_entity.pdbx_description
1 polymer ?
#
loop_
_entity_poly.entity_id
_entity_poly.type
_entity_poly.pdbx_seq_one_letter_code
_entity_poly.pdbx_strand_id
1 'polypeptide(L)'
;MTTVHELRQAGAVIWRAAIDLGIGDDDTVSGVAESDHLTEDAARNWVERELPRAEFPDWVARRPHGVAGAFLYGSVTRGYLTADEPEPSWEPDLDTPDWDADLVDGTVRWRQSD
;
A
#
# COMPACT_ATOMS: atom_id res chain seq x y z
N MET A 1 3.83 -9.62 -23.13
CA MET A 1 3.64 -8.87 -21.88
C MET A 1 3.80 -9.88 -20.76
N THR A 2 4.84 -9.74 -19.94
CA THR A 2 5.03 -10.60 -18.77
C THR A 2 4.03 -10.18 -17.69
N THR A 3 3.29 -11.13 -17.16
CA THR A 3 2.28 -10.89 -16.11
C THR A 3 2.95 -10.86 -14.73
N VAL A 4 2.32 -10.17 -13.77
CA VAL A 4 2.79 -10.13 -12.37
C VAL A 4 2.95 -11.55 -11.80
N HIS A 5 2.11 -12.49 -12.22
CA HIS A 5 2.19 -13.90 -11.83
C HIS A 5 3.48 -14.60 -12.29
N GLU A 6 3.97 -14.30 -13.49
CA GLU A 6 5.23 -14.87 -14.00
C GLU A 6 6.46 -14.31 -13.28
N LEU A 7 6.37 -13.05 -12.82
CA LEU A 7 7.44 -12.40 -12.06
C LEU A 7 7.53 -12.88 -10.62
N ARG A 8 6.39 -13.28 -10.02
CA ARG A 8 6.32 -13.97 -8.71
C ARG A 8 7.15 -15.26 -8.66
N GLN A 9 7.41 -15.88 -9.81
CA GLN A 9 8.18 -17.12 -9.89
C GLN A 9 9.69 -16.89 -10.09
N ALA A 10 10.14 -15.65 -10.34
CA ALA A 10 11.45 -15.38 -10.94
C ALA A 10 12.43 -14.54 -10.09
N GLY A 11 12.10 -14.19 -8.83
CA GLY A 11 12.98 -13.29 -8.07
C GLY A 11 12.84 -11.81 -8.45
N ALA A 12 11.72 -11.43 -9.06
CA ALA A 12 11.58 -10.12 -9.67
C ALA A 12 11.34 -8.99 -8.65
N VAL A 13 11.89 -7.82 -8.96
CA VAL A 13 11.55 -6.56 -8.29
C VAL A 13 10.14 -6.14 -8.67
N ILE A 14 9.31 -5.84 -7.67
CA ILE A 14 8.00 -5.24 -7.86
C ILE A 14 7.78 -4.07 -6.88
N TRP A 15 6.80 -3.25 -7.21
CA TRP A 15 6.31 -2.15 -6.40
C TRP A 15 4.94 -2.51 -5.87
N ARG A 16 4.79 -2.64 -4.56
CA ARG A 16 3.51 -2.88 -3.91
C ARG A 16 2.89 -1.54 -3.53
N ALA A 17 1.71 -1.27 -4.05
CA ALA A 17 0.85 -0.19 -3.60
C ALA A 17 -0.16 -0.72 -2.60
N ALA A 18 -0.44 0.03 -1.54
CA ALA A 18 -1.52 -0.26 -0.61
C ALA A 18 -2.33 0.99 -0.26
N ILE A 19 -3.57 0.77 0.17
CA ILE A 19 -4.35 1.72 0.94
C ILE A 19 -4.44 1.17 2.35
N ASP A 20 -3.92 1.92 3.30
CA ASP A 20 -3.74 1.52 4.68
C ASP A 20 -4.62 2.34 5.62
N LEU A 21 -4.93 1.76 6.76
CA LEU A 21 -5.73 2.35 7.83
C LEU A 21 -4.85 2.59 9.06
N GLY A 22 -4.71 3.86 9.44
CA GLY A 22 -4.11 4.28 10.71
C GLY A 22 -5.15 4.69 11.75
N ILE A 23 -4.79 4.64 13.03
CA ILE A 23 -5.63 5.09 14.16
C ILE A 23 -4.78 5.85 15.17
N GLY A 24 -5.13 7.11 15.44
CA GLY A 24 -4.40 7.95 16.39
C GLY A 24 -3.01 8.28 15.85
N ASP A 25 -1.99 7.94 16.64
CA ASP A 25 -0.58 8.11 16.27
C ASP A 25 0.05 6.78 15.78
N ASP A 26 -0.75 5.71 15.63
CA ASP A 26 -0.27 4.42 15.10
C ASP A 26 -0.29 4.44 13.56
N ASP A 27 0.86 4.13 12.96
CA ASP A 27 1.10 4.26 11.52
C ASP A 27 0.17 3.36 10.70
N THR A 28 0.09 2.06 11.02
CA THR A 28 -0.74 1.08 10.29
C THR A 28 -1.39 0.06 11.21
N VAL A 29 -2.72 0.01 11.19
CA VAL A 29 -3.52 -0.98 11.92
C VAL A 29 -4.05 -2.09 10.99
N SER A 30 -4.29 -1.79 9.70
CA SER A 30 -4.76 -2.76 8.71
C SER A 30 -4.56 -2.25 7.28
N GLY A 31 -4.24 -3.16 6.36
CA GLY A 31 -4.41 -2.92 4.92
C GLY A 31 -5.89 -2.99 4.53
N VAL A 32 -6.34 -2.07 3.68
CA VAL A 32 -7.70 -1.99 3.13
C VAL A 32 -7.73 -2.53 1.71
N ALA A 33 -6.72 -2.21 0.91
CA ALA A 33 -6.56 -2.71 -0.45
C ALA A 33 -5.08 -2.75 -0.81
N GLU A 34 -4.68 -3.70 -1.64
CA GLU A 34 -3.29 -3.86 -2.10
C GLU A 34 -3.23 -4.19 -3.59
N SER A 35 -2.15 -3.77 -4.26
CA SER A 35 -1.89 -4.09 -5.66
C SER A 35 -0.39 -4.11 -5.98
N ASP A 36 0.02 -5.10 -6.78
CA ASP A 36 1.42 -5.27 -7.20
C ASP A 36 1.64 -4.71 -8.61
N HIS A 37 2.73 -3.97 -8.80
CA HIS A 37 3.06 -3.28 -10.04
C HIS A 37 4.53 -3.47 -10.43
N LEU A 38 4.81 -3.29 -11.73
CA LEU A 38 6.17 -3.43 -12.28
C LEU A 38 7.03 -2.17 -12.10
N THR A 39 6.39 -1.04 -11.85
CA THR A 39 7.03 0.28 -11.83
C THR A 39 6.40 1.13 -10.73
N GLU A 40 7.21 1.96 -10.09
CA GLU A 40 6.76 2.91 -9.07
C GLU A 40 5.64 3.82 -9.58
N ASP A 41 5.78 4.37 -10.79
CA ASP A 41 4.76 5.25 -11.38
C ASP A 41 3.40 4.56 -11.51
N ALA A 42 3.37 3.27 -11.85
CA ALA A 42 2.12 2.52 -11.96
C ALA A 42 1.50 2.27 -10.58
N ALA A 43 2.32 2.00 -9.56
CA ALA A 43 1.88 1.88 -8.18
C ALA A 43 1.31 3.20 -7.65
N ARG A 44 2.02 4.31 -7.84
CA ARG A 44 1.55 5.65 -7.46
C ARG A 44 0.25 6.03 -8.17
N ASN A 45 0.16 5.81 -9.49
CA ASN A 45 -1.07 6.05 -10.26
C ASN A 45 -2.26 5.20 -9.77
N TRP A 46 -2.00 4.00 -9.23
CA TRP A 46 -3.03 3.20 -8.60
C TRP A 46 -3.52 3.85 -7.31
N VAL A 47 -2.61 4.26 -6.42
CA VAL A 47 -2.95 4.96 -5.16
C VAL A 47 -3.73 6.24 -5.44
N GLU A 48 -3.29 7.06 -6.40
CA GLU A 48 -3.96 8.32 -6.76
C GLU A 48 -5.41 8.12 -7.22
N ARG A 49 -5.72 6.96 -7.79
CA ARG A 49 -7.07 6.61 -8.25
C ARG A 49 -7.91 5.98 -7.15
N GLU A 50 -7.31 5.13 -6.31
CA GLU A 50 -8.04 4.34 -5.31
C GLU A 50 -8.23 5.09 -3.98
N LEU A 51 -7.23 5.81 -3.50
CA LEU A 51 -7.29 6.52 -2.21
C LEU A 51 -8.49 7.47 -2.09
N PRO A 52 -8.85 8.30 -3.10
CA PRO A 52 -10.03 9.16 -3.02
C PRO A 52 -11.37 8.43 -2.97
N ARG A 53 -11.39 7.13 -3.24
CA ARG A 53 -12.58 6.27 -3.30
C ARG A 53 -12.61 5.23 -2.18
N ALA A 54 -11.54 5.14 -1.40
CA ALA A 54 -11.44 4.16 -0.34
C ALA A 54 -12.40 4.52 0.80
N GLU A 55 -13.00 3.48 1.37
CA GLU A 55 -13.93 3.59 2.49
C GLU A 55 -13.33 2.91 3.72
N PHE A 56 -13.67 3.42 4.91
CA PHE A 56 -13.29 2.77 6.14
C PHE A 56 -13.96 1.38 6.23
N PRO A 57 -13.21 0.34 6.66
CA PRO A 57 -13.83 -0.95 6.97
C PRO A 57 -14.95 -0.81 8.00
N ASP A 58 -16.02 -1.61 7.85
CA ASP A 58 -17.23 -1.58 8.71
C ASP A 58 -16.95 -1.58 10.21
N TRP A 59 -15.91 -2.29 10.64
CA TRP A 59 -15.57 -2.41 12.05
C TRP A 59 -15.07 -1.09 12.65
N VAL A 60 -14.48 -0.20 11.85
CA VAL A 60 -14.02 1.12 12.28
C VAL A 60 -15.21 1.96 12.75
N ALA A 61 -16.32 1.92 12.00
CA ALA A 61 -17.56 2.59 12.37
C ALA A 61 -18.18 2.04 13.67
N ARG A 62 -17.83 0.82 14.07
CA ARG A 62 -18.32 0.16 15.30
C ARG A 62 -17.47 0.44 16.53
N ARG A 63 -16.36 1.17 16.40
CA ARG A 63 -15.51 1.57 17.52
C ARG A 63 -16.26 2.52 18.46
N PRO A 64 -15.87 2.62 19.75
CA PRO A 64 -16.50 3.56 20.70
C PRO A 64 -16.50 5.03 20.24
N HIS A 65 -15.48 5.43 19.48
CA HIS A 65 -15.35 6.79 18.91
C HIS A 65 -15.69 6.84 17.41
N GLY A 66 -16.26 5.76 16.85
CA GLY A 66 -16.48 5.62 15.41
C GLY A 66 -15.21 5.84 14.60
N VAL A 67 -15.31 6.65 13.54
CA VAL A 67 -14.19 7.03 12.66
C VAL A 67 -13.29 8.13 13.24
N ALA A 68 -13.61 8.69 14.41
CA ALA A 68 -12.78 9.75 14.99
C ALA A 68 -11.36 9.22 15.27
N GLY A 69 -10.36 9.95 14.77
CA GLY A 69 -8.95 9.57 14.86
C GLY A 69 -8.55 8.41 13.94
N ALA A 70 -9.42 7.91 13.06
CA ALA A 70 -9.03 6.99 11.99
C ALA A 70 -8.73 7.78 10.72
N PHE A 71 -7.74 7.32 9.95
CA PHE A 71 -7.37 7.92 8.67
C PHE A 71 -6.99 6.84 7.67
N LEU A 72 -7.20 7.13 6.39
CA LEU A 72 -6.71 6.31 5.28
C LEU A 72 -5.57 7.05 4.59
N TYR A 73 -4.55 6.31 4.24
CA TYR A 73 -3.42 6.81 3.48
C TYR A 73 -2.97 5.74 2.47
N GLY A 74 -2.24 6.15 1.46
CA GLY A 74 -1.62 5.24 0.51
C GLY A 74 -0.17 4.99 0.86
N SER A 75 0.34 3.81 0.53
CA SER A 75 1.76 3.49 0.63
C SER A 75 2.24 2.84 -0.66
N VAL A 76 3.51 3.07 -1.01
CA VAL A 76 4.20 2.42 -2.12
C VAL A 76 5.57 1.98 -1.64
N THR A 77 5.76 0.66 -1.61
CA THR A 77 7.00 0.02 -1.15
C THR A 77 7.58 -0.83 -2.26
N ARG A 78 8.89 -0.71 -2.48
CA ARG A 78 9.61 -1.61 -3.38
C ARG A 78 9.91 -2.91 -2.66
N GLY A 79 9.88 -4.03 -3.37
CA GLY A 79 10.32 -5.30 -2.80
C GLY A 79 10.66 -6.34 -3.84
N TYR A 80 11.03 -7.51 -3.36
CA TYR A 80 11.44 -8.66 -4.16
C TYR A 80 10.50 -9.82 -3.89
N LEU A 81 10.12 -10.51 -4.95
CA LEU A 81 9.38 -11.77 -4.82
C LEU A 81 10.38 -12.89 -4.59
N THR A 82 10.41 -13.47 -3.40
CA THR A 82 11.25 -14.63 -3.11
C THR A 82 10.57 -15.88 -3.64
N ALA A 83 11.35 -16.75 -4.28
CA ALA A 83 10.87 -18.05 -4.76
C ALA A 83 10.93 -19.10 -3.64
N ASP A 84 10.56 -18.72 -2.42
CA ASP A 84 10.54 -19.65 -1.29
C ASP A 84 9.40 -20.66 -1.46
N GLU A 85 9.71 -21.93 -1.24
CA GLU A 85 8.70 -22.99 -1.23
C GLU A 85 8.05 -23.11 0.15
N PRO A 86 6.74 -23.38 0.26
CA PRO A 86 5.83 -23.78 -0.83
C PRO A 86 5.11 -22.62 -1.55
N GLU A 87 5.21 -21.38 -1.06
CA GLU A 87 4.52 -20.23 -1.64
C GLU A 87 5.48 -19.05 -1.78
N PRO A 88 5.58 -18.43 -2.97
CA PRO A 88 6.43 -17.28 -3.18
C PRO A 88 6.04 -16.16 -2.22
N SER A 89 7.02 -15.66 -1.48
CA SER A 89 6.83 -14.58 -0.52
C SER A 89 7.25 -13.24 -1.13
N TRP A 90 6.81 -12.14 -0.55
CA TRP A 90 7.27 -10.81 -0.93
C TRP A 90 8.01 -10.22 0.27
N GLU A 91 9.21 -9.73 0.03
CA GLU A 91 10.02 -9.07 1.04
C GLU A 91 10.29 -7.62 0.61
N PRO A 92 10.14 -6.64 1.53
CA PRO A 92 10.44 -5.24 1.23
C PRO A 92 11.93 -5.03 0.98
N ASP A 93 12.24 -4.14 0.05
CA ASP A 93 13.58 -3.67 -0.25
C ASP A 93 13.97 -2.55 0.72
N LEU A 94 14.57 -2.91 1.85
CA LEU A 94 14.91 -1.97 2.93
C LEU A 94 15.96 -0.92 2.54
N ASP A 95 16.63 -1.08 1.39
CA ASP A 95 17.61 -0.12 0.89
C ASP A 95 16.98 0.95 -0.03
N THR A 96 15.71 0.79 -0.41
CA THR A 96 14.97 1.76 -1.23
C THR A 96 13.96 2.52 -0.38
N PRO A 97 13.83 3.85 -0.53
CA PRO A 97 12.82 4.60 0.19
C PRO A 97 11.39 4.21 -0.19
N ASP A 98 10.53 4.19 0.83
CA ASP A 98 9.10 4.05 0.69
C ASP A 98 8.41 5.40 0.51
N TRP A 99 7.16 5.35 0.05
CA TRP A 99 6.36 6.54 -0.19
C TRP A 99 5.00 6.42 0.48
N ASP A 100 4.65 7.43 1.27
CA ASP A 100 3.31 7.59 1.81
C ASP A 100 2.55 8.65 1.02
N ALA A 101 1.22 8.50 0.99
CA ALA A 101 0.31 9.39 0.29
C ALA A 101 -0.89 9.74 1.16
N ASP A 102 -1.07 11.03 1.43
CA ASP A 102 -2.21 11.54 2.17
C ASP A 102 -3.24 12.17 1.23
N LEU A 103 -4.53 12.01 1.52
CA LEU A 103 -5.59 12.71 0.80
C LEU A 103 -5.89 14.05 1.48
N VAL A 104 -5.39 15.14 0.91
CA VAL A 104 -5.53 16.50 1.44
C VAL A 104 -6.37 17.33 0.47
N ASP A 105 -7.53 17.82 0.93
CA ASP A 105 -8.47 18.60 0.11
C ASP A 105 -8.83 17.93 -1.22
N GLY A 106 -9.03 16.60 -1.19
CA GLY A 106 -9.35 15.79 -2.37
C GLY A 106 -8.18 15.59 -3.34
N THR A 107 -6.97 16.00 -2.97
CA THR A 107 -5.74 15.82 -3.75
C THR A 107 -4.78 14.90 -3.02
N VAL A 108 -4.21 13.93 -3.72
CA VAL A 108 -3.19 13.05 -3.14
C VAL A 108 -1.86 13.80 -3.03
N ARG A 109 -1.27 13.76 -1.84
CA ARG A 109 0.00 14.39 -1.50
C ARG A 109 0.99 13.32 -1.09
N TRP A 110 2.04 13.18 -1.89
CA TRP A 110 3.12 12.24 -1.64
C TRP A 110 4.16 12.82 -0.69
N ARG A 111 4.64 11.97 0.22
CA ARG A 111 5.83 12.19 1.03
C ARG A 111 6.67 10.93 1.00
N GLN A 112 7.98 11.09 1.12
CA GLN A 112 8.85 9.94 1.33
C GLN A 112 8.71 9.50 2.79
N SER A 113 8.63 8.20 3.02
CA SER A 113 8.59 7.63 4.37
C SER A 113 10.02 7.60 4.93
N ASP A 114 10.15 7.88 6.24
CA ASP A 114 11.44 7.93 6.95
C ASP A 114 11.94 6.52 7.33
#